data_AF-A0A9D6SPT7-F1
#
_entry.id   AF-A0A9D6SPT7-F1
#
_cell.length_a   1.000
_cell.length_b   1.000
_cell.length_c   1.000
_cell.angle_alpha   90.00
_cell.angle_beta   90.00
_cell.angle_gamma   90.00
#
_symmetry.space_group_name_H-M   'P 1'
#
loop_
_entity.id
_entity.type
_entity.pdbx_description
1 polymer ?
#
loop_
_entity_poly.entity_id
_entity_poly.type
_entity_poly.pdbx_seq_one_letter_code
_entity_poly.pdbx_strand_id
1 'polypeptide(L)'
;MNTPEVLERITAAGVTLAARGGNIVARPRAAVTPEVLELIKAHKRDLLAAIEPPLIARAVEILRERPGDVRAVVGKPQSNGRCLVAVAIRNPDGSIETRLLDARIDPFALLELAERHGATVH
;
A
#
# COMPACT_ATOMS: atom_id res chain seq x y z
N MET A 1 -14.91 -1.21 -17.27
CA MET A 1 -13.47 -1.54 -17.19
C MET A 1 -13.10 -1.55 -15.72
N ASN A 2 -12.49 -2.62 -15.25
CA ASN A 2 -12.06 -2.75 -13.84
C ASN A 2 -10.61 -2.25 -13.69
N THR A 3 -10.16 -2.00 -12.45
CA THR A 3 -8.82 -1.47 -12.17
C THR A 3 -7.68 -2.34 -12.73
N PRO A 4 -7.73 -3.69 -12.64
CA PRO A 4 -6.74 -4.56 -13.27
C PRO A 4 -6.61 -4.36 -14.78
N GLU A 5 -7.73 -4.31 -15.52
CA GLU A 5 -7.75 -4.09 -16.97
C GLU A 5 -7.15 -2.73 -17.35
N VAL A 6 -7.41 -1.69 -16.55
CA VAL A 6 -6.83 -0.36 -16.78
C VAL A 6 -5.31 -0.39 -16.58
N LEU A 7 -4.83 -1.05 -15.52
CA LEU A 7 -3.39 -1.19 -15.25
C LEU A 7 -2.68 -1.98 -16.35
N GLU A 8 -3.27 -3.08 -16.80
CA GLU A 8 -2.72 -3.88 -17.91
C GLU A 8 -2.61 -3.05 -19.18
N ARG A 9 -3.65 -2.27 -19.51
CA ARG A 9 -3.65 -1.42 -20.72
C ARG A 9 -2.61 -0.30 -20.65
N ILE A 10 -2.43 0.33 -19.48
CA ILE A 10 -1.40 1.35 -19.27
C ILE A 10 0.00 0.74 -19.34
N THR A 11 0.18 -0.45 -18.76
CA THR A 11 1.45 -1.19 -18.80
C THR A 11 1.79 -1.64 -20.24
N ALA A 12 0.80 -2.10 -21.00
CA ALA A 12 0.94 -2.46 -22.40
C ALA A 12 1.30 -1.26 -23.29
N ALA A 13 0.90 -0.04 -22.90
CA ALA A 13 1.35 1.19 -23.54
C ALA A 13 2.80 1.59 -23.14
N GLY A 14 3.50 0.76 -22.37
CA GLY A 14 4.86 1.01 -21.91
C GLY A 14 4.96 2.02 -20.76
N VAL A 15 3.85 2.30 -20.07
CA VAL A 15 3.78 3.25 -18.97
C VAL A 15 3.67 2.53 -17.64
N THR A 16 4.57 2.83 -16.71
CA THR A 16 4.52 2.41 -15.31
C THR A 16 3.94 3.53 -14.46
N LEU A 17 3.05 3.18 -13.52
CA LEU A 17 2.46 4.11 -12.56
C LEU A 17 3.06 3.93 -11.17
N ALA A 18 3.32 5.04 -10.48
CA ALA A 18 3.73 5.06 -9.08
C ALA A 18 2.92 6.09 -8.31
N ALA A 19 2.58 5.81 -7.05
CA ALA A 19 1.95 6.78 -6.17
C ALA A 19 3.02 7.66 -5.50
N ARG A 20 2.79 8.97 -5.44
CA ARG A 20 3.62 9.93 -4.72
C ARG A 20 2.76 10.98 -4.05
N GLY A 21 2.59 10.88 -2.73
CA GLY A 21 1.85 11.86 -1.94
C GLY A 21 0.42 12.08 -2.42
N GLY A 22 -0.30 11.00 -2.76
CA GLY A 22 -1.68 11.07 -3.28
C GLY A 22 -1.80 11.45 -4.76
N ASN A 23 -0.68 11.60 -5.47
CA ASN A 23 -0.66 11.79 -6.91
C ASN A 23 -0.12 10.55 -7.63
N ILE A 24 -0.56 10.35 -8.87
CA ILE A 24 -0.02 9.32 -9.76
C ILE A 24 1.11 9.94 -10.58
N VAL A 25 2.26 9.27 -10.57
CA VAL A 25 3.42 9.57 -11.39
C VAL A 25 3.53 8.49 -12.46
N ALA A 26 3.36 8.88 -13.73
CA ALA A 26 3.50 7.99 -14.88
C ALA A 26 4.91 8.12 -15.49
N ARG A 27 5.57 7.00 -15.80
CA ARG A 27 6.90 6.95 -16.44
C ARG A 27 6.98 5.84 -17.50
N PRO A 28 7.75 6.02 -18.58
CA PRO A 28 8.43 7.24 -19.00
C PRO A 28 7.44 8.25 -19.58
N ARG A 29 7.70 9.56 -19.40
CA ARG A 29 6.78 10.63 -19.85
C ARG A 29 6.55 10.61 -21.37
N ALA A 30 7.52 10.14 -22.14
CA ALA A 30 7.43 10.02 -23.60
C ALA A 30 6.41 8.97 -24.06
N ALA A 31 6.10 7.97 -23.24
CA ALA A 31 5.09 6.94 -23.54
C ALA A 31 3.67 7.33 -23.07
N VAL A 32 3.52 8.46 -22.38
CA VAL A 32 2.22 8.92 -21.90
C VAL A 32 1.48 9.62 -23.03
N THR A 33 0.66 8.86 -23.76
CA THR A 33 -0.23 9.39 -24.80
C THR A 33 -1.45 10.09 -24.19
N PRO A 34 -2.19 10.91 -24.96
CA PRO A 34 -3.45 11.50 -24.49
C PRO A 34 -4.46 10.46 -24.01
N GLU A 35 -4.54 9.31 -24.66
CA GLU A 35 -5.44 8.21 -24.29
C GLU A 35 -5.06 7.61 -22.93
N VAL A 36 -3.76 7.41 -22.69
CA VAL A 36 -3.25 6.96 -21.38
C VAL A 36 -3.56 7.99 -20.30
N LEU A 37 -3.39 9.28 -20.61
CA LEU A 37 -3.67 10.35 -19.67
C LEU A 37 -5.16 10.40 -19.29
N GLU A 38 -6.07 10.25 -20.25
CA GLU A 38 -7.50 10.22 -19.99
C GLU A 38 -7.92 8.97 -19.20
N LEU A 39 -7.32 7.80 -19.48
CA LEU A 39 -7.51 6.59 -18.65
C LEU A 39 -7.08 6.82 -17.20
N ILE A 40 -5.90 7.42 -16.99
CA ILE A 40 -5.39 7.73 -15.64
C ILE A 40 -6.33 8.70 -14.91
N LYS A 41 -6.85 9.73 -15.60
CA LYS A 41 -7.78 10.70 -15.00
C LYS A 41 -9.12 10.07 -14.64
N ALA A 42 -9.71 9.30 -15.55
CA ALA A 42 -11.00 8.65 -15.37
C ALA A 42 -10.99 7.66 -14.18
N HIS A 43 -9.86 6.97 -13.97
CA HIS A 43 -9.72 5.95 -12.92
C HIS A 43 -8.76 6.36 -11.79
N LYS A 44 -8.48 7.65 -11.62
CA LYS A 44 -7.42 8.13 -10.71
C LYS A 44 -7.53 7.56 -9.28
N ARG A 45 -8.74 7.54 -8.72
CA ARG A 45 -8.98 7.07 -7.34
C ARG A 45 -8.68 5.58 -7.19
N ASP A 46 -9.19 4.79 -8.12
CA ASP A 46 -9.04 3.33 -8.10
C ASP A 46 -7.60 2.93 -8.40
N LEU A 47 -6.94 3.61 -9.35
CA LEU A 47 -5.52 3.42 -9.64
C LEU A 47 -4.64 3.79 -8.45
N LEU A 48 -4.91 4.91 -7.77
CA LEU A 48 -4.19 5.26 -6.53
C LEU A 48 -4.36 4.18 -5.47
N ALA A 49 -5.58 3.67 -5.27
CA ALA A 49 -5.84 2.62 -4.30
C ALA A 49 -5.20 1.27 -4.67
N ALA A 50 -5.01 0.99 -5.97
CA ALA A 50 -4.33 -0.23 -6.43
C ALA A 50 -2.80 -0.12 -6.35
N ILE A 51 -2.24 1.04 -6.68
CA ILE A 51 -0.79 1.29 -6.63
C ILE A 51 -0.31 1.47 -5.19
N GLU A 52 -1.13 2.10 -4.36
CA GLU A 52 -0.87 2.32 -2.94
C GLU A 52 -2.08 1.83 -2.14
N PRO A 53 -2.19 0.50 -1.94
CA PRO A 53 -3.25 -0.06 -1.12
C PRO A 53 -3.25 0.59 0.27
N PRO A 54 -4.44 0.79 0.87
CA PRO A 54 -4.53 1.28 2.23
C PRO A 54 -3.62 0.45 3.15
N LEU A 55 -2.90 1.11 4.06
CA LEU A 55 -1.97 0.47 5.00
C LEU A 55 -2.56 -0.79 5.66
N ILE A 56 -3.84 -0.75 6.04
CA ILE A 56 -4.58 -1.88 6.60
C ILE A 56 -4.66 -3.05 5.61
N ALA A 57 -5.05 -2.78 4.36
CA ALA A 57 -5.15 -3.82 3.33
C ALA A 57 -3.80 -4.48 3.09
N ARG A 58 -2.71 -3.71 3.08
CA ARG A 58 -1.35 -4.24 2.95
C ARG A 58 -0.95 -5.12 4.13
N ALA A 59 -1.26 -4.73 5.36
CA ALA A 59 -1.00 -5.54 6.55
C ALA A 59 -1.77 -6.88 6.52
N VAL A 60 -3.02 -6.88 6.06
CA VAL A 60 -3.82 -8.10 5.88
C VAL A 60 -3.25 -9.00 4.79
N GLU A 61 -2.82 -8.41 3.66
CA GLU A 61 -2.21 -9.14 2.55
C GLU A 61 -0.93 -9.86 2.98
N ILE A 62 -0.05 -9.20 3.73
CA ILE A 62 1.17 -9.82 4.28
C ILE A 62 0.82 -11.06 5.12
N LEU A 63 -0.19 -10.97 5.99
CA LEU A 63 -0.63 -12.13 6.76
C LEU A 63 -1.18 -13.24 5.86
N ARG A 64 -1.93 -12.90 4.80
CA ARG A 64 -2.47 -13.89 3.86
C ARG A 64 -1.37 -14.61 3.07
N GLU A 65 -0.35 -13.88 2.63
CA GLU A 65 0.82 -14.43 1.94
C GLU A 65 1.70 -15.29 2.86
N ARG A 66 1.65 -15.03 4.17
CA ARG A 66 2.48 -15.69 5.20
C ARG A 66 1.60 -16.35 6.26
N PRO A 67 1.05 -17.55 5.99
CA PRO A 67 0.12 -18.20 6.92
C PRO A 67 0.73 -18.56 8.29
N GLY A 68 2.06 -18.63 8.40
CA GLY A 68 2.77 -18.84 9.67
C GLY A 68 2.90 -17.60 10.54
N ASP A 69 2.67 -16.41 9.99
CA ASP A 69 2.79 -15.15 10.73
C ASP A 69 1.47 -14.84 11.46
N VAL A 70 1.59 -14.46 12.74
CA VAL A 70 0.45 -14.08 13.57
C VAL A 70 0.19 -12.57 13.52
N ARG A 71 1.22 -11.77 13.23
CA ARG A 71 1.15 -10.30 13.26
C ARG A 71 1.89 -9.70 12.07
N ALA A 72 1.29 -8.69 11.45
CA ALA A 72 1.92 -7.86 10.44
C ALA A 72 1.78 -6.39 10.82
N VAL A 73 2.87 -5.64 10.67
CA VAL A 73 2.92 -4.20 10.89
C VAL A 73 3.43 -3.52 9.63
N VAL A 74 2.69 -2.53 9.13
CA VAL A 74 3.07 -1.72 7.97
C VAL A 74 3.13 -0.26 8.39
N GLY A 75 4.30 0.35 8.20
CA GLY A 75 4.54 1.76 8.53
C GLY A 75 4.61 2.64 7.29
N LYS A 76 4.00 3.83 7.34
CA LYS A 76 4.17 4.88 6.33
C LYS A 76 4.57 6.20 7.01
N PRO A 77 5.84 6.60 6.91
CA PRO A 77 6.29 7.90 7.35
C PRO A 77 5.53 9.02 6.61
N GLN A 78 5.22 10.09 7.34
CA GLN A 78 4.59 11.30 6.83
C GLN A 78 5.58 12.47 6.84
N SER A 79 5.35 13.45 5.97
CA SER A 79 6.19 14.65 5.84
C SER A 79 6.21 15.55 7.08
N ASN A 80 5.25 15.38 8.00
CA ASN A 80 5.13 16.12 9.26
C ASN A 80 5.85 15.44 10.44
N GLY A 81 6.67 14.42 10.18
CA GLY A 81 7.38 13.66 11.22
C GLY A 81 6.49 12.68 12.00
N ARG A 82 5.27 12.39 11.52
CA ARG A 82 4.41 11.32 12.05
C ARG A 82 4.61 10.04 11.25
N CYS A 83 4.16 8.91 11.80
CA CYS A 83 4.06 7.66 11.08
C CYS A 83 2.62 7.13 11.17
N LEU A 84 2.03 6.80 10.03
CA LEU A 84 0.81 6.00 10.00
C LEU A 84 1.19 4.55 10.07
N VAL A 85 0.57 3.80 10.98
CA VAL A 85 0.90 2.41 11.21
C VAL A 85 -0.37 1.59 11.12
N ALA A 86 -0.39 0.62 10.22
CA ALA A 86 -1.40 -0.44 10.27
C ALA A 86 -0.83 -1.67 10.96
N VAL A 87 -1.63 -2.24 11.85
CA VAL A 87 -1.37 -3.51 12.51
C VAL A 87 -2.47 -4.47 12.12
N ALA A 88 -2.10 -5.66 11.65
CA ALA A 88 -3.00 -6.78 11.45
C ALA A 88 -2.60 -7.93 12.37
N ILE A 89 -3.59 -8.59 12.99
CA ILE A 89 -3.39 -9.73 13.89
C ILE A 89 -4.29 -10.87 13.42
N ARG A 90 -3.70 -12.04 13.20
CA ARG A 90 -4.41 -13.29 12.93
C ARG A 90 -4.81 -13.93 14.24
N ASN A 91 -6.11 -14.12 14.43
CA ASN A 91 -6.66 -14.84 15.56
C ASN A 91 -6.55 -16.37 15.35
N PRO A 92 -6.63 -17.18 16.43
CA PRO A 92 -6.59 -18.64 16.33
C PRO A 92 -7.70 -19.24 15.45
N ASP A 93 -8.84 -18.56 15.32
CA ASP A 93 -9.96 -18.96 14.46
C ASP A 93 -9.74 -18.63 12.97
N GLY A 94 -8.59 -18.02 12.63
CA GLY A 94 -8.23 -17.62 11.27
C GLY A 94 -8.75 -16.25 10.85
N SER A 95 -9.56 -15.58 11.69
CA SER A 95 -9.98 -14.19 11.45
C SER A 95 -8.79 -13.23 11.55
N ILE A 96 -8.86 -12.09 10.86
CA ILE A 96 -7.82 -11.06 10.89
C ILE A 96 -8.42 -9.76 11.45
N GLU A 97 -7.95 -9.36 12.61
CA GLU A 97 -8.25 -8.05 13.20
C GLU A 97 -7.25 -7.02 12.72
N THR A 98 -7.70 -5.78 12.55
CA THR A 98 -6.86 -4.69 12.07
C THR A 98 -7.05 -3.41 12.86
N ARG A 99 -5.97 -2.65 13.01
CA ARG A 99 -5.99 -1.31 13.60
C ARG A 99 -5.11 -0.37 12.80
N LEU A 100 -5.58 0.86 12.61
CA LEU A 100 -4.78 1.95 12.06
C LEU A 100 -4.48 2.94 13.19
N LEU A 101 -3.21 3.21 13.40
CA LEU A 101 -2.71 4.14 14.39
C LEU A 101 -2.08 5.32 13.65
N ASP A 102 -2.54 6.52 13.99
CA ASP A 102 -1.87 7.76 13.61
C ASP A 102 -1.25 8.35 14.88
N ALA A 103 0.04 8.11 15.05
CA ALA A 103 0.75 8.53 16.25
C ALA A 103 2.06 9.23 15.89
N ARG A 104 2.48 10.15 16.77
CA ARG A 104 3.88 10.60 16.81
C ARG A 104 4.72 9.50 17.45
N ILE A 105 4.94 8.45 16.69
CA ILE A 105 5.81 7.35 17.07
C ILE A 105 6.98 7.39 16.10
N ASP A 106 8.20 7.30 16.65
CA ASP A 106 9.38 7.05 15.83
C ASP A 106 9.14 5.73 15.08
N PRO A 107 9.08 5.77 13.73
CA PRO A 107 8.78 4.57 12.96
C PRO A 107 9.76 3.45 13.28
N PHE A 108 11.06 3.74 13.37
CA PHE A 108 12.09 2.75 13.62
C PHE A 108 11.97 2.13 15.01
N ALA A 109 11.67 2.91 16.04
CA ALA A 109 11.43 2.38 17.39
C ALA A 109 10.23 1.42 17.43
N LEU A 110 9.20 1.68 16.62
CA LEU A 110 8.04 0.79 16.53
C LEU A 110 8.34 -0.48 15.75
N LEU A 111 9.09 -0.37 14.64
CA LEU A 111 9.55 -1.53 13.88
C LEU A 111 10.40 -2.44 14.77
N GLU A 112 11.34 -1.87 15.51
CA GLU A 112 12.19 -2.63 16.43
C GLU A 112 11.39 -3.30 17.55
N LEU A 113 10.38 -2.61 18.10
CA LEU A 113 9.50 -3.19 19.12
C LEU A 113 8.63 -4.31 18.54
N ALA A 114 8.14 -4.14 17.31
CA ALA A 114 7.35 -5.14 16.61
C ALA A 114 8.19 -6.41 16.33
N GLU A 115 9.42 -6.26 15.84
CA GLU A 115 10.35 -7.38 15.63
C GLU A 115 10.66 -8.12 16.94
N ARG A 116 10.96 -7.39 18.02
CA ARG A 116 11.21 -7.98 19.36
C ARG A 116 10.04 -8.82 19.88
N HIS A 117 8.82 -8.50 19.46
CA HIS A 117 7.60 -9.22 19.84
C HIS A 117 7.09 -10.20 18.76
N GLY A 118 7.95 -10.55 17.80
CA GLY A 118 7.70 -11.57 16.79
C GLY A 118 6.68 -11.16 15.73
N ALA A 119 6.53 -9.87 15.48
CA ALA A 119 5.75 -9.38 14.34
C ALA A 119 6.63 -9.27 13.09
N THR A 120 6.04 -9.56 11.95
CA THR A 120 6.65 -9.31 10.65
C THR A 120 6.44 -7.85 10.27
N VAL A 121 7.53 -7.16 9.92
CA VAL A 121 7.57 -5.72 9.69
C VAL A 121 7.92 -5.39 8.24
N HIS A 122 7.18 -4.46 7.62
CA HIS A 122 7.36 -3.99 6.24
C HIS A 122 7.20 -2.48 6.09
#